data_AF-A0A968WG39-F1
#
_entry.id   AF-A0A968WG39-F1
#
_cell.length_a   1.000
_cell.length_b   1.000
_cell.length_c   1.000
_cell.angle_alpha   90.00
_cell.angle_beta   90.00
_cell.angle_gamma   90.00
#
_symmetry.space_group_name_H-M   'P 1'
#
loop_
_entity.id
_entity.type
_entity.pdbx_description
1 polymer ?
#
loop_
_entity_poly.entity_id
_entity_poly.type
_entity_poly.pdbx_seq_one_letter_code
_entity_poly.pdbx_strand_id
1 'polypeptide(L)'
;MSESLHHTRGIVAAIMATVFAFGCSHSRNQDTARSQEAPDSVYANAGNALITATFDTLRNSLLAAVGRSGFPEAISFCRVNAGNLTTIYADSVVIRRTSLNYRNASNKPDSLEYEVLTSM
;
A
#
# COMPACT_ATOMS: atom_id res chain seq x y z
N MET A 1 37.13 -17.95 -59.23
CA MET A 1 35.74 -17.64 -58.81
C MET A 1 35.68 -17.53 -57.28
N SER A 2 36.18 -16.44 -56.68
CA SER A 2 36.14 -16.26 -55.22
C SER A 2 36.13 -14.78 -54.78
N GLU A 3 35.60 -13.87 -55.60
CA GLU A 3 35.50 -12.44 -55.23
C GLU A 3 34.05 -11.91 -55.14
N SER A 4 33.04 -12.67 -55.59
CA SER A 4 31.62 -12.24 -55.49
C SER A 4 30.95 -12.54 -54.14
N LEU A 5 31.62 -13.26 -53.22
CA LEU A 5 31.00 -13.71 -51.97
C LEU A 5 31.19 -12.74 -50.79
N HIS A 6 32.18 -11.85 -50.84
CA HIS A 6 32.40 -10.84 -49.79
C HIS A 6 31.51 -9.60 -49.95
N HIS A 7 31.17 -9.24 -51.18
CA HIS A 7 30.36 -8.04 -51.45
C HIS A 7 28.90 -8.23 -51.04
N THR A 8 28.34 -9.43 -51.29
CA THR A 8 26.97 -9.79 -50.90
C THR A 8 26.79 -9.92 -49.39
N ARG A 9 27.81 -10.38 -48.65
CA ARG A 9 27.79 -10.45 -47.18
C ARG A 9 27.80 -9.08 -46.51
N GLY A 10 28.56 -8.13 -47.07
CA GLY A 10 28.59 -6.75 -46.58
C GLY A 10 27.27 -6.01 -46.82
N ILE A 11 26.65 -6.21 -47.97
CA ILE A 11 25.37 -5.57 -48.33
C ILE A 11 24.21 -6.11 -47.47
N VAL A 12 24.14 -7.43 -47.25
CA VAL A 12 23.09 -8.03 -46.40
C VAL A 12 23.23 -7.61 -44.93
N ALA A 13 24.47 -7.46 -44.42
CA ALA A 13 24.71 -6.94 -43.08
C ALA A 13 24.31 -5.46 -42.92
N ALA A 14 24.54 -4.63 -43.96
CA ALA A 14 24.14 -3.22 -43.95
C ALA A 14 22.61 -3.01 -44.00
N ILE A 15 21.88 -3.91 -44.68
CA ILE A 15 20.41 -3.86 -44.76
C ILE A 15 19.77 -4.32 -43.44
N MET A 16 20.34 -5.32 -42.74
CA MET A 16 19.88 -5.74 -41.41
C MET A 16 20.10 -4.66 -40.33
N ALA A 17 21.18 -3.89 -40.42
CA ALA A 17 21.50 -2.83 -39.46
C ALA A 17 20.58 -1.60 -39.57
N THR A 18 20.03 -1.32 -40.76
CA THR A 18 19.17 -0.16 -41.00
C THR A 18 17.71 -0.40 -40.58
N VAL A 19 17.24 -1.65 -40.57
CA VAL A 19 15.89 -2.01 -40.09
C VAL A 19 15.79 -1.93 -38.55
N PHE A 20 16.89 -2.12 -37.83
CA PHE A 20 16.91 -2.03 -36.36
C PHE A 20 16.91 -0.59 -35.81
N ALA A 21 17.20 0.42 -36.63
CA ALA A 21 17.34 1.81 -36.19
C ALA A 21 16.04 2.64 -36.26
N PHE A 22 14.98 2.13 -36.88
CA PHE A 22 13.68 2.84 -37.01
C PHE A 22 12.57 2.29 -36.10
N GLY A 23 12.90 1.39 -35.18
CA GLY A 23 11.96 0.81 -34.22
C GLY A 23 12.03 1.47 -32.84
N CYS A 24 11.58 2.73 -32.71
CA CYS A 24 10.90 3.31 -31.54
C CYS A 24 10.93 4.85 -31.58
N SER A 25 10.07 5.44 -32.40
CA SER A 25 9.48 6.76 -32.12
C SER A 25 7.97 6.64 -32.03
N HIS A 26 7.50 5.61 -31.31
CA HIS A 26 6.12 5.62 -30.83
C HIS A 26 6.06 6.58 -29.64
N SER A 27 5.87 7.86 -29.96
CA SER A 27 5.41 8.85 -28.99
C SER A 27 4.07 8.33 -28.48
N ARG A 28 4.13 7.61 -27.36
CA ARG A 28 2.97 7.15 -26.64
C ARG A 28 2.35 8.42 -26.08
N ASN A 29 1.51 9.07 -26.88
CA ASN A 29 0.57 10.05 -26.40
C ASN A 29 -0.40 9.26 -25.52
N GLN A 30 0.06 8.97 -24.30
CA GLN A 30 -0.80 8.64 -23.20
C GLN A 30 -1.55 9.95 -22.94
N ASP A 31 -2.65 10.12 -23.67
CA ASP A 31 -3.89 10.50 -23.01
C ASP A 31 -4.20 9.38 -21.99
N THR A 32 -3.37 9.32 -20.95
CA THR A 32 -3.84 8.86 -19.65
C THR A 32 -5.00 9.81 -19.40
N ALA A 33 -6.21 9.28 -19.48
CA ALA A 33 -7.29 9.76 -18.65
C ALA A 33 -6.71 9.77 -17.23
N ARG A 34 -6.11 10.91 -16.86
CA ARG A 34 -5.60 11.20 -15.54
C ARG A 34 -6.85 11.19 -14.72
N SER A 35 -7.17 10.01 -14.16
CA SER A 35 -8.14 9.91 -13.09
C SER A 35 -7.75 11.02 -12.14
N GLN A 36 -8.65 11.96 -11.97
CA GLN A 36 -8.42 13.16 -11.19
C GLN A 36 -8.28 12.66 -9.75
N GLU A 37 -7.03 12.35 -9.39
CA GLU A 37 -6.71 11.72 -8.13
C GLU A 37 -7.15 12.68 -7.03
N ALA A 38 -7.96 12.17 -6.11
CA ALA A 38 -8.43 12.98 -5.01
C ALA A 38 -7.21 13.56 -4.27
N PRO A 39 -7.25 14.83 -3.83
CA PRO A 39 -6.13 15.40 -3.10
C PRO A 39 -5.89 14.60 -1.81
N ASP A 40 -4.61 14.50 -1.39
CA ASP A 40 -4.19 13.74 -0.20
C ASP A 40 -5.03 14.05 1.05
N SER A 41 -5.51 15.30 1.17
CA SER A 41 -6.37 15.74 2.27
C SER A 41 -7.66 14.93 2.38
N VAL A 42 -8.21 14.41 1.28
CA VAL A 42 -9.40 13.55 1.30
C VAL A 42 -9.11 12.24 2.02
N TYR A 43 -7.98 11.59 1.70
CA TYR A 43 -7.56 10.34 2.34
C TYR A 43 -7.15 10.56 3.79
N ALA A 44 -6.42 11.66 4.08
CA ALA A 44 -6.05 12.01 5.44
C ALA A 44 -7.27 12.28 6.33
N ASN A 45 -8.28 13.00 5.83
CA ASN A 45 -9.51 13.26 6.57
C ASN A 45 -10.32 11.99 6.81
N ALA A 46 -10.42 11.11 5.81
CA ALA A 46 -11.08 9.81 5.96
C ALA A 46 -10.35 8.93 6.99
N GLY A 47 -9.01 8.87 6.93
CA GLY A 47 -8.18 8.16 7.88
C GLY A 47 -8.34 8.69 9.31
N ASN A 48 -8.32 10.01 9.48
CA ASN A 48 -8.52 10.64 10.79
C ASN A 48 -9.89 10.31 11.39
N ALA A 49 -10.96 10.36 10.59
CA ALA A 49 -12.30 10.00 11.04
C ALA A 49 -12.38 8.54 11.52
N LEU A 50 -11.75 7.61 10.78
CA LEU A 50 -11.67 6.19 11.16
C LEU A 50 -10.86 5.97 12.44
N ILE A 51 -9.71 6.65 12.58
CA ILE A 51 -8.89 6.59 13.78
C ILE A 51 -9.69 7.09 15.00
N THR A 52 -10.39 8.21 14.87
CA THR A 52 -11.24 8.74 15.95
C THR A 52 -12.33 7.73 16.33
N ALA A 53 -13.09 7.22 15.36
CA ALA A 53 -14.18 6.28 15.64
C ALA A 53 -13.69 4.97 16.28
N THR A 54 -12.58 4.41 15.79
CA THR A 54 -11.99 3.18 16.34
C THR A 54 -11.44 3.41 17.74
N PHE A 55 -10.74 4.53 17.98
CA PHE A 55 -10.18 4.86 19.28
C PHE A 55 -11.26 5.14 20.33
N ASP A 56 -12.27 5.92 19.98
CA ASP A 56 -13.38 6.25 20.90
C ASP A 56 -14.15 4.99 21.30
N THR A 57 -14.40 4.10 20.34
CA THR A 57 -15.07 2.81 20.61
C THR A 57 -14.24 1.94 21.55
N LEU A 58 -12.93 1.84 21.31
CA LEU A 58 -12.01 1.13 22.20
C LEU A 58 -12.04 1.73 23.61
N ARG A 59 -11.85 3.05 23.71
CA ARG A 59 -11.77 3.78 24.97
C ARG A 59 -13.06 3.65 25.78
N ASN A 60 -14.22 3.90 25.17
CA ASN A 60 -15.50 3.85 25.85
C ASN A 60 -15.84 2.43 26.32
N SER A 61 -15.53 1.42 25.49
CA SER A 61 -15.73 0.02 25.86
C SER A 61 -14.85 -0.40 27.04
N LEU A 62 -13.59 0.07 27.06
CA LEU A 62 -12.68 -0.16 28.18
C LEU A 62 -13.12 0.53 29.45
N LEU A 63 -13.52 1.80 29.37
CA LEU A 63 -14.03 2.55 30.52
C LEU A 63 -15.29 1.89 31.10
N ALA A 64 -16.19 1.40 30.24
CA ALA A 64 -17.35 0.66 30.67
C ALA A 64 -16.98 -0.68 31.35
N ALA A 65 -16.00 -1.42 30.83
CA ALA A 65 -15.51 -2.64 31.44
C ALA A 65 -14.92 -2.38 32.84
N VAL A 66 -14.11 -1.32 32.99
CA VAL A 66 -13.58 -0.88 34.29
C VAL A 66 -14.70 -0.49 35.23
N GLY A 67 -15.71 0.26 34.77
CA GLY A 67 -16.85 0.69 35.59
C GLY A 67 -17.70 -0.46 36.11
N ARG A 68 -17.80 -1.58 35.38
CA ARG A 68 -18.60 -2.75 35.79
C ARG A 68 -17.93 -3.64 36.82
N SER A 69 -16.64 -3.94 36.65
CA SER A 69 -15.97 -4.96 37.47
C SER A 69 -14.47 -4.71 37.68
N GLY A 70 -14.01 -3.48 37.42
CA GLY A 70 -12.62 -3.08 37.56
C GLY A 70 -11.69 -3.68 36.51
N PHE A 71 -10.41 -3.73 36.82
CA PHE A 71 -9.37 -4.14 35.89
C PHE A 71 -9.45 -5.59 35.38
N PRO A 72 -9.92 -6.60 36.14
CA PRO A 72 -10.03 -7.97 35.62
C PRO A 72 -10.88 -8.06 34.33
N GLU A 73 -12.01 -7.37 34.31
CA GLU A 73 -12.90 -7.34 33.14
C GLU A 73 -12.31 -6.52 32.00
N ALA A 74 -11.62 -5.42 32.30
CA ALA A 74 -10.90 -4.64 31.28
C ALA A 74 -9.80 -5.46 30.58
N ILE A 75 -9.08 -6.31 31.33
CA ILE A 75 -8.08 -7.24 30.78
C ILE A 75 -8.75 -8.26 29.85
N SER A 76 -9.90 -8.81 30.27
CA SER A 76 -10.69 -9.73 29.43
C SER A 76 -11.12 -9.06 28.12
N PHE A 77 -11.64 -7.83 28.21
CA PHE A 77 -12.03 -7.03 27.04
C PHE A 77 -10.85 -6.80 26.08
N CYS A 78 -9.70 -6.36 26.59
CA CYS A 78 -8.47 -6.15 25.81
C CYS A 78 -8.04 -7.41 25.04
N ARG A 79 -8.24 -8.60 25.63
CA ARG A 79 -7.83 -9.88 25.05
C ARG A 79 -8.80 -10.39 24.00
N VAL A 80 -10.10 -10.26 24.22
CA VAL A 80 -11.14 -10.90 23.40
C VAL A 80 -11.68 -9.96 22.32
N ASN A 81 -11.91 -8.69 22.66
CA ASN A 81 -12.75 -7.81 21.84
C ASN A 81 -11.96 -6.74 21.08
N ALA A 82 -10.74 -6.40 21.52
CA ALA A 82 -9.94 -5.36 20.86
C ALA A 82 -9.51 -5.72 19.43
N GLY A 83 -9.50 -7.00 19.07
CA GLY A 83 -9.20 -7.46 17.71
C GLY A 83 -10.31 -7.12 16.71
N ASN A 84 -11.57 -7.21 17.12
CA ASN A 84 -12.72 -6.97 16.23
C ASN A 84 -12.98 -5.49 15.96
N LEU A 85 -12.35 -4.58 16.70
CA LEU A 85 -12.55 -3.14 16.48
C LEU A 85 -12.05 -2.67 15.11
N THR A 86 -11.05 -3.33 14.53
CA THR A 86 -10.58 -3.01 13.19
C THR A 86 -11.49 -3.56 12.09
N THR A 87 -12.39 -4.50 12.38
CA THR A 87 -13.31 -5.05 11.38
C THR A 87 -14.64 -4.31 11.34
N ILE A 88 -15.07 -3.68 12.44
CA ILE A 88 -16.33 -2.93 12.53
C ILE A 88 -16.37 -1.72 11.57
N TYR A 89 -15.21 -1.13 11.26
CA TYR A 89 -15.10 0.09 10.45
C TYR A 89 -14.46 -0.13 9.08
N ALA A 90 -14.30 -1.39 8.65
CA ALA A 90 -13.52 -1.79 7.47
C ALA A 90 -14.36 -2.00 6.20
N ASP A 91 -15.52 -1.34 6.07
CA ASP A 91 -16.48 -1.61 4.98
C ASP A 91 -15.89 -1.45 3.59
N SER A 92 -15.14 -0.37 3.35
CA SER A 92 -14.53 -0.05 2.05
C SER A 92 -13.01 0.06 2.10
N VAL A 93 -12.41 -0.22 3.25
CA VAL A 93 -10.97 -0.03 3.51
C VAL A 93 -10.43 -1.16 4.38
N VAL A 94 -9.15 -1.48 4.20
CA VAL A 94 -8.47 -2.43 5.09
C VAL A 94 -7.89 -1.66 6.27
N ILE A 95 -8.34 -1.99 7.48
CA ILE A 95 -7.79 -1.44 8.73
C ILE A 95 -6.92 -2.51 9.39
N ARG A 96 -5.67 -2.18 9.66
CA ARG A 96 -4.72 -3.07 10.33
C ARG A 96 -4.12 -2.42 11.58
N ARG A 97 -3.79 -3.26 12.56
CA ARG A 97 -3.01 -2.85 13.73
C ARG A 97 -1.53 -3.05 13.41
N THR A 98 -0.70 -2.04 13.67
CA THR A 98 0.75 -2.12 13.48
C THR A 98 1.47 -1.57 14.71
N SER A 99 2.63 -2.11 15.06
CA SER A 99 3.44 -1.64 16.19
C SER A 99 4.88 -2.13 16.07
N LEU A 100 5.85 -1.28 16.47
CA LEU A 100 7.25 -1.69 16.60
C LEU A 100 7.42 -2.84 17.62
N ASN A 101 6.62 -2.83 18.70
CA ASN A 101 6.64 -3.85 19.75
C ASN A 101 5.43 -4.80 19.61
N TYR A 102 5.33 -5.46 18.45
CA TYR A 102 4.22 -6.36 18.16
C TYR A 102 4.32 -7.67 18.98
N ARG A 103 3.20 -8.08 19.58
CA ARG A 103 3.04 -9.40 20.22
C ARG A 103 2.42 -10.44 19.27
N ASN A 104 1.61 -9.96 18.33
CA ASN A 104 1.03 -10.75 17.26
C ASN A 104 1.82 -10.46 15.98
N ALA A 105 2.32 -11.51 15.32
CA ALA A 105 3.09 -11.40 14.09
C ALA A 105 2.32 -10.70 12.94
N SER A 106 0.98 -10.78 12.93
CA SER A 106 0.14 -10.06 11.96
C SER A 106 0.21 -8.53 12.10
N ASN A 107 0.70 -8.04 13.24
CA ASN A 107 0.83 -6.62 13.53
C ASN A 107 2.26 -6.10 13.30
N LYS A 108 3.12 -6.91 12.69
CA LYS A 108 4.46 -6.46 12.27
C LYS A 108 4.32 -5.35 11.23
N PRO A 109 5.08 -4.26 11.34
CA PRO A 109 5.03 -3.20 10.35
C PRO A 109 5.59 -3.66 9.01
N ASP A 110 4.96 -3.19 7.94
CA ASP A 110 5.57 -3.19 6.61
C ASP A 110 6.55 -2.00 6.49
N SER A 111 7.16 -1.81 5.30
CA SER A 111 8.15 -0.75 5.11
C SER A 111 7.57 0.66 5.30
N LEU A 112 6.34 0.90 4.84
CA LEU A 112 5.71 2.22 4.94
C LEU A 112 5.29 2.51 6.38
N GLU A 113 4.67 1.52 7.03
CA GLU A 113 4.30 1.65 8.44
C GLU A 113 5.52 1.82 9.35
N TYR A 114 6.63 1.14 9.03
CA TYR A 114 7.87 1.31 9.78
C TYR A 114 8.42 2.74 9.65
N GLU A 115 8.40 3.31 8.45
CA GLU A 115 8.79 4.71 8.22
C GLU A 115 7.94 5.65 9.06
N VAL A 116 6.61 5.51 9.00
CA VAL A 116 5.68 6.34 9.81
C VAL A 116 5.96 6.18 11.31
N LEU A 117 6.08 4.95 11.82
CA LEU A 117 6.29 4.67 13.24
C LEU A 117 7.66 5.11 13.78
N THR A 118 8.65 5.35 12.91
CA THR A 118 10.00 5.79 13.30
C THR A 118 10.25 7.27 13.01
N SER A 119 9.35 7.91 12.27
CA SER A 119 9.36 9.36 11.98
C SER A 119 8.67 10.22 13.05
N MET A 120 7.99 9.59 14.02
CA MET A 120 7.36 10.25 15.19
C MET A 120 8.35 10.48 16.31
#